data_AF-A0A2D9RD13-F1
#
_entry.id   AF-A0A2D9RD13-F1
#
_cell.length_a   1.000
_cell.length_b   1.000
_cell.length_c   1.000
_cell.angle_alpha   90.00
_cell.angle_beta   90.00
_cell.angle_gamma   90.00
#
_symmetry.space_group_name_H-M   'P 1'
#
loop_
_entity.id
_entity.type
_entity.pdbx_description
1 polymer ?
#
loop_
_entity_poly.entity_id
_entity_poly.type
_entity_poly.pdbx_seq_one_letter_code
_entity_poly.pdbx_strand_id
1 'polypeptide(L)'
;VFAGLDSIISRASALTSDPSSTLRKADFVSSVQNVFEDINGVFSMIDGLRDEANQKLYSSIERANSLMDQIASLNTEIQRYTLNGSDASGAETEQSQLLNELSELIDFKATPRDSGGVELRSNTGLLLVDHRAASLSMAQSDTGARFSGVSITPAGSDAELDITRQISGGEIRGLLTTRDYDLPELTYSLGEFASHLADSLNQAHNEGTAVPAPTSLTGRNTGLLGTDSLNFTGAATFAVVGSDGRTVESVQVDFDAGTMTNSGGTVTAIGTDIASFAAALDTSFGANASVSFTNGQLSMSATGTNGLAIAQDPTNPSDRAGRGVSAFFGLNDIVSSGSPLKYETGLQGTDAHGFTSGSLTFALRNGNGDVLQTIDYTPTPGATMDDIVNDLNSTAVLGSFATATLDADGRLKISPNSTGSTAIVDVVDDTTLRGTTGLSMSDMFGLGIEGPAERGRSISVKNDIALNSSRLATSAFDTTATAVGSLGVPTGGNGGALALQGALNGSVNMRTIQGADYLNLSITDAAAQVASQAGSRAETYETRAEAAFALRDEAQTRRASVEGVNLDEEMVNMTIYQQSYAAASRLIQASKDMFDVLLNMT
;
A
#
# COMPACT_ATOMS: atom_id res chain seq x y z
N VAL A 1 15.83 -5.35 10.30
CA VAL A 1 15.26 -4.02 10.65
C VAL A 1 15.52 -3.60 12.10
N PHE A 2 14.91 -4.14 13.16
CA PHE A 2 15.09 -3.64 14.56
C PHE A 2 16.55 -3.55 15.02
N ALA A 3 17.29 -4.66 14.96
CA ALA A 3 18.72 -4.67 15.28
C ALA A 3 19.55 -3.75 14.36
N GLY A 4 19.06 -3.49 13.15
CA GLY A 4 19.64 -2.54 12.23
C GLY A 4 19.48 -1.10 12.70
N LEU A 5 18.29 -0.72 13.19
CA LEU A 5 18.04 0.62 13.77
C LEU A 5 18.94 0.88 14.98
N ASP A 6 19.06 -0.08 15.90
CA ASP A 6 19.98 0.02 17.04
C ASP A 6 21.44 0.18 16.57
N SER A 7 21.82 -0.51 15.49
CA SER A 7 23.16 -0.38 14.89
C SER A 7 23.39 1.03 14.32
N ILE A 8 22.42 1.59 13.59
CA ILE A 8 22.54 2.94 13.04
C ILE A 8 22.65 3.97 14.17
N ILE A 9 21.83 3.88 15.22
CA ILE A 9 21.88 4.78 16.40
C ILE A 9 23.26 4.72 17.07
N SER A 10 23.78 3.51 17.28
CA SER A 10 25.10 3.30 17.87
C SER A 10 26.22 3.91 17.01
N ARG A 11 26.17 3.71 15.69
CA ARG A 11 27.15 4.24 14.73
C ARG A 11 27.05 5.76 14.58
N ALA A 12 25.85 6.34 14.67
CA ALA A 12 25.67 7.78 14.72
C ALA A 12 26.34 8.39 15.96
N SER A 13 26.15 7.77 17.13
CA SER A 13 26.84 8.17 18.37
C SER A 13 28.36 8.05 18.25
N ALA A 14 28.86 7.01 17.60
CA ALA A 14 30.29 6.91 17.31
C ALA A 14 30.75 8.07 16.41
N LEU A 15 29.98 8.43 15.39
CA LEU A 15 30.33 9.51 14.45
C LEU A 15 30.47 10.87 15.15
N THR A 16 29.68 11.18 16.18
CA THR A 16 29.76 12.48 16.88
C THR A 16 31.07 12.67 17.66
N SER A 17 31.68 11.58 18.12
CA SER A 17 32.94 11.60 18.88
C SER A 17 34.19 11.71 18.00
N ASP A 18 34.12 11.26 16.74
CA ASP A 18 35.20 11.42 15.76
C ASP A 18 34.59 11.57 14.34
N PRO A 19 34.10 12.78 14.01
CA PRO A 19 33.45 13.06 12.73
C PRO A 19 34.42 13.06 11.55
N SER A 20 35.74 13.06 11.81
CA SER A 20 36.79 13.09 10.79
C SER A 20 37.16 11.70 10.27
N SER A 21 36.80 10.65 11.02
CA SER A 21 37.14 9.26 10.69
C SER A 21 36.37 8.75 9.48
N THR A 22 37.09 8.49 8.38
CA THR A 22 36.53 7.86 7.17
C THR A 22 35.95 6.48 7.44
N LEU A 23 36.54 5.72 8.38
CA LEU A 23 36.04 4.42 8.80
C LEU A 23 34.66 4.56 9.46
N ARG A 24 34.49 5.50 10.41
CA ARG A 24 33.19 5.70 11.08
C ARG A 24 32.12 6.21 10.13
N LYS A 25 32.49 7.07 9.17
CA LYS A 25 31.59 7.51 8.09
C LYS A 25 31.14 6.31 7.25
N ALA A 26 32.07 5.46 6.82
CA ALA A 26 31.76 4.26 6.05
C ALA A 26 30.89 3.29 6.84
N ASP A 27 31.19 3.06 8.12
CA ASP A 27 30.39 2.20 8.98
C ASP A 27 28.96 2.74 9.11
N PHE A 28 28.78 4.04 9.37
CA PHE A 28 27.45 4.63 9.45
C PHE A 28 26.68 4.46 8.13
N VAL A 29 27.28 4.83 6.99
CA VAL A 29 26.66 4.70 5.67
C VAL A 29 26.25 3.25 5.39
N SER A 30 27.14 2.28 5.59
CA SER A 30 26.83 0.85 5.39
C SER A 30 25.70 0.36 6.28
N SER A 31 25.58 0.86 7.52
CA SER A 31 24.45 0.47 8.39
C SER A 31 23.12 1.02 7.92
N VAL A 32 23.10 2.25 7.39
CA VAL A 32 21.90 2.85 6.78
C VAL A 32 21.51 2.06 5.53
N GLN A 33 22.48 1.69 4.70
CA GLN A 33 22.25 0.84 3.51
C GLN A 33 21.60 -0.49 3.89
N ASN A 34 22.18 -1.23 4.85
CA ASN A 34 21.65 -2.52 5.26
C ASN A 34 20.20 -2.44 5.78
N VAL A 35 19.82 -1.37 6.49
CA VAL A 35 18.43 -1.21 6.95
C VAL A 35 17.46 -0.97 5.80
N PHE A 36 17.81 -0.15 4.81
CA PHE A 36 16.96 0.04 3.65
C PHE A 36 16.93 -1.20 2.74
N GLU A 37 18.02 -1.96 2.63
CA GLU A 37 18.05 -3.26 1.97
C GLU A 37 17.12 -4.27 2.66
N ASP A 38 17.16 -4.36 3.99
CA ASP A 38 16.23 -5.18 4.77
C ASP A 38 14.76 -4.78 4.50
N ILE A 39 14.46 -3.48 4.51
CA ILE A 39 13.11 -2.94 4.25
C ILE A 39 12.65 -3.32 2.83
N ASN A 40 13.49 -3.12 1.81
CA ASN A 40 13.21 -3.52 0.44
C ASN A 40 13.02 -5.04 0.30
N GLY A 41 13.75 -5.83 1.10
CA GLY A 41 13.55 -7.27 1.21
C GLY A 41 12.16 -7.64 1.75
N VAL A 42 11.67 -6.93 2.76
CA VAL A 42 10.31 -7.13 3.29
C VAL A 42 9.24 -6.75 2.26
N PHE A 43 9.41 -5.64 1.52
CA PHE A 43 8.52 -5.31 0.40
C PHE A 43 8.46 -6.45 -0.63
N SER A 44 9.61 -6.95 -1.06
CA SER A 44 9.72 -8.06 -2.02
C SER A 44 9.07 -9.35 -1.50
N MET A 45 9.16 -9.60 -0.19
CA MET A 45 8.49 -10.73 0.45
C MET A 45 6.97 -10.57 0.41
N ILE A 46 6.45 -9.39 0.72
CA ILE A 46 5.00 -9.11 0.64
C ILE A 46 4.49 -9.26 -0.79
N ASP A 47 5.25 -8.80 -1.79
CA ASP A 47 4.93 -9.01 -3.19
C ASP A 47 4.85 -10.50 -3.56
N GLY A 48 5.84 -11.27 -3.12
CA GLY A 48 5.85 -12.72 -3.31
C GLY A 48 4.62 -13.40 -2.68
N LEU A 49 4.19 -12.94 -1.50
CA LEU A 49 2.97 -13.45 -0.86
C LEU A 49 1.71 -13.08 -1.64
N ARG A 50 1.63 -11.88 -2.23
CA ARG A 50 0.50 -11.47 -3.08
C ARG A 50 0.44 -12.29 -4.36
N ASP A 51 1.60 -12.54 -4.98
CA ASP A 51 1.69 -13.38 -6.18
C ASP A 51 1.36 -14.85 -5.88
N GLU A 52 1.80 -15.38 -4.73
CA GLU A 52 1.44 -16.72 -4.25
C GLU A 52 -0.08 -16.83 -3.99
N ALA A 53 -0.68 -15.84 -3.32
CA ALA A 53 -2.12 -15.81 -3.09
C ALA A 53 -2.89 -15.79 -4.42
N ASN A 54 -2.40 -15.05 -5.40
CA ASN A 54 -2.98 -15.01 -6.76
C ASN A 54 -2.86 -16.35 -7.48
N GLN A 55 -1.73 -17.05 -7.39
CA GLN A 55 -1.57 -18.39 -7.96
C GLN A 55 -2.49 -19.41 -7.29
N LYS A 56 -2.63 -19.34 -5.96
CA LYS A 56 -3.58 -20.19 -5.22
C LYS A 56 -5.01 -19.93 -5.67
N LEU A 57 -5.41 -18.67 -5.86
CA LEU A 57 -6.73 -18.30 -6.39
C LEU A 57 -7.03 -19.00 -7.72
N TYR A 58 -6.09 -18.98 -8.67
CA TYR A 58 -6.25 -19.71 -9.94
C TYR A 58 -6.48 -21.21 -9.71
N SER A 59 -5.66 -21.85 -8.87
CA SER A 59 -5.81 -23.29 -8.60
C SER A 59 -7.11 -23.63 -7.87
N SER A 60 -7.56 -22.80 -6.92
CA SER A 60 -8.82 -22.98 -6.20
C SER A 60 -10.01 -22.79 -7.14
N ILE A 61 -9.94 -21.86 -8.09
CA ILE A 61 -10.96 -21.65 -9.13
C ILE A 61 -11.02 -22.85 -10.10
N GLU A 62 -9.87 -23.35 -10.57
CA GLU A 62 -9.82 -24.56 -11.40
C GLU A 62 -10.41 -25.77 -10.67
N ARG A 63 -10.08 -25.95 -9.39
CA ARG A 63 -10.64 -27.02 -8.57
C ARG A 63 -12.15 -26.85 -8.39
N ALA A 64 -12.62 -25.64 -8.08
CA ALA A 64 -14.04 -25.35 -7.94
C ALA A 64 -14.82 -25.65 -9.23
N ASN A 65 -14.30 -25.24 -10.39
CA ASN A 65 -14.89 -25.56 -11.70
C ASN A 65 -14.98 -27.07 -11.93
N SER A 66 -13.90 -27.81 -11.66
CA SER A 66 -13.88 -29.27 -11.80
C SER A 66 -14.89 -29.96 -10.89
N LEU A 67 -15.03 -29.51 -9.64
CA LEU A 67 -16.02 -30.03 -8.71
C LEU A 67 -17.45 -29.73 -9.18
N MET A 68 -17.71 -28.50 -9.64
CA MET A 68 -19.01 -28.12 -10.18
C MET A 68 -19.41 -28.95 -11.40
N ASP A 69 -18.47 -29.24 -12.31
CA ASP A 69 -18.69 -30.11 -13.48
C ASP A 69 -19.01 -31.56 -13.09
N GLN A 70 -18.29 -32.10 -12.11
CA GLN A 70 -18.55 -33.45 -11.58
C GLN A 70 -19.91 -33.53 -10.90
N ILE A 71 -20.30 -32.52 -10.11
CA ILE A 71 -21.62 -32.44 -9.47
C ILE A 71 -22.73 -32.35 -10.53
N ALA A 72 -22.54 -31.56 -11.60
CA ALA A 72 -23.51 -31.49 -12.71
C ALA A 72 -23.69 -32.84 -13.42
N SER A 73 -22.58 -33.58 -13.59
CA SER A 73 -22.59 -34.92 -14.17
C SER A 73 -23.33 -35.92 -13.27
N LEU A 74 -23.06 -35.90 -11.96
CA LEU A 74 -23.75 -36.73 -10.98
C LEU A 74 -25.24 -36.37 -10.86
N ASN A 75 -25.61 -35.09 -10.96
CA ASN A 75 -27.02 -34.68 -11.01
C ASN A 75 -27.78 -35.36 -12.15
N THR A 76 -27.15 -35.44 -13.32
CA THR A 76 -27.73 -36.12 -14.48
C THR A 76 -27.85 -37.63 -14.25
N GLU A 77 -26.85 -38.24 -13.62
CA GLU A 77 -26.85 -39.67 -13.30
C GLU A 77 -27.90 -40.04 -12.23
N ILE A 78 -27.95 -39.28 -11.12
CA ILE A 78 -28.91 -39.46 -10.03
C ILE A 78 -30.33 -39.31 -10.57
N GLN A 79 -30.61 -38.25 -11.32
CA GLN A 79 -31.93 -38.07 -11.94
C GLN A 79 -32.34 -39.28 -12.78
N ARG A 80 -31.42 -39.85 -13.56
CA ARG A 80 -31.69 -41.06 -14.34
C ARG A 80 -32.02 -42.27 -13.46
N TYR A 81 -31.31 -42.47 -12.34
CA TYR A 81 -31.64 -43.55 -11.40
C TYR A 81 -32.99 -43.32 -10.73
N THR A 82 -33.26 -42.11 -10.25
CA THR A 82 -34.53 -41.74 -9.60
C THR A 82 -35.72 -41.94 -10.53
N LEU A 83 -35.64 -41.47 -11.77
CA LEU A 83 -36.71 -41.63 -12.77
C LEU A 83 -36.93 -43.11 -13.17
N ASN A 84 -35.89 -43.92 -13.14
CA ASN A 84 -35.96 -45.36 -13.43
C ASN A 84 -36.29 -46.22 -12.20
N GLY A 85 -36.49 -45.61 -11.02
CA GLY A 85 -36.70 -46.33 -9.75
C GLY A 85 -35.53 -47.21 -9.32
N SER A 86 -34.32 -46.90 -9.78
CA SER A 86 -33.07 -47.60 -9.43
C SER A 86 -32.40 -46.96 -8.21
N ASP A 87 -31.51 -47.69 -7.54
CA ASP A 87 -30.75 -47.19 -6.39
C ASP A 87 -29.71 -46.15 -6.83
N ALA A 88 -29.81 -44.93 -6.28
CA ALA A 88 -28.92 -43.80 -6.55
C ALA A 88 -27.94 -43.51 -5.40
N SER A 89 -28.01 -44.27 -4.29
CA SER A 89 -27.33 -43.96 -3.02
C SER A 89 -25.81 -43.81 -3.15
N GLY A 90 -25.18 -44.60 -4.02
CA GLY A 90 -23.74 -44.47 -4.31
C GLY A 90 -23.37 -43.13 -4.94
N ALA A 91 -24.13 -42.70 -5.95
CA ALA A 91 -23.92 -41.42 -6.64
C ALA A 91 -24.27 -40.23 -5.72
N GLU A 92 -25.28 -40.36 -4.87
CA GLU A 92 -25.63 -39.36 -3.85
C GLU A 92 -24.54 -39.21 -2.79
N THR A 93 -23.88 -40.31 -2.42
CA THR A 93 -22.74 -40.30 -1.49
C THR A 93 -21.54 -39.58 -2.11
N GLU A 94 -21.20 -39.90 -3.36
CA GLU A 94 -20.12 -39.22 -4.09
C GLU A 94 -20.42 -37.73 -4.26
N GLN A 95 -21.65 -37.38 -4.65
CA GLN A 95 -22.09 -35.99 -4.75
C GLN A 95 -21.92 -35.26 -3.41
N SER A 96 -22.32 -35.88 -2.30
CA SER A 96 -22.19 -35.29 -0.97
C SER A 96 -20.73 -35.05 -0.57
N GLN A 97 -19.79 -35.89 -1.02
CA GLN A 97 -18.35 -35.67 -0.83
C GLN A 97 -17.85 -34.48 -1.64
N LEU A 98 -18.22 -34.38 -2.92
CA LEU A 98 -17.86 -33.24 -3.78
C LEU A 98 -18.44 -31.92 -3.29
N LEU A 99 -19.67 -31.94 -2.74
CA LEU A 99 -20.27 -30.77 -2.09
C LEU A 99 -19.45 -30.30 -0.88
N ASN A 100 -18.94 -31.22 -0.05
CA ASN A 100 -18.10 -30.85 1.08
C ASN A 100 -16.80 -30.19 0.60
N GLU A 101 -16.16 -30.76 -0.41
CA GLU A 101 -14.92 -30.20 -0.95
C GLU A 101 -15.16 -28.83 -1.61
N LEU A 102 -16.26 -28.67 -2.35
CA LEU A 102 -16.61 -27.37 -2.95
C LEU A 102 -16.85 -26.31 -1.86
N SER A 103 -17.41 -26.72 -0.71
CA SER A 103 -17.72 -25.79 0.39
C SER A 103 -16.48 -25.25 1.10
N GLU A 104 -15.33 -25.91 0.96
CA GLU A 104 -14.04 -25.39 1.42
C GLU A 104 -13.54 -24.24 0.53
N LEU A 105 -13.92 -24.24 -0.76
CA LEU A 105 -13.45 -23.28 -1.76
C LEU A 105 -14.36 -22.06 -1.89
N ILE A 106 -15.68 -22.26 -1.95
CA ILE A 106 -16.68 -21.21 -2.21
C ILE A 106 -17.96 -21.44 -1.42
N ASP A 107 -18.63 -20.36 -1.03
CA ASP A 107 -19.93 -20.41 -0.36
C ASP A 107 -21.10 -20.66 -1.35
N PHE A 108 -21.96 -21.63 -1.01
CA PHE A 108 -23.16 -21.94 -1.77
C PHE A 108 -24.31 -22.44 -0.88
N LYS A 109 -25.51 -22.44 -1.44
CA LYS A 109 -26.72 -23.08 -0.90
C LYS A 109 -27.11 -24.23 -1.82
N ALA A 110 -27.18 -25.43 -1.26
CA ALA A 110 -27.68 -26.61 -1.95
C ALA A 110 -29.18 -26.81 -1.66
N THR A 111 -29.96 -27.02 -2.71
CA THR A 111 -31.39 -27.34 -2.62
C THR A 111 -31.65 -28.67 -3.34
N PRO A 112 -32.15 -29.71 -2.66
CA PRO A 112 -32.49 -30.97 -3.32
C PRO A 112 -33.66 -30.79 -4.30
N ARG A 113 -33.73 -31.63 -5.32
CA ARG A 113 -34.76 -31.57 -6.36
C ARG A 113 -35.69 -32.78 -6.29
N ASP A 114 -36.96 -32.56 -6.63
CA ASP A 114 -37.97 -33.62 -6.69
C ASP A 114 -37.62 -34.72 -7.70
N SER A 115 -36.86 -34.36 -8.76
CA SER A 115 -36.40 -35.29 -9.79
C SER A 115 -35.11 -36.05 -9.44
N GLY A 116 -34.55 -35.86 -8.24
CA GLY A 116 -33.21 -36.34 -7.86
C GLY A 116 -32.11 -35.33 -8.19
N GLY A 117 -31.03 -35.38 -7.41
CA GLY A 117 -29.89 -34.44 -7.45
C GLY A 117 -30.13 -33.14 -6.66
N VAL A 118 -29.19 -32.19 -6.81
CA VAL A 118 -29.19 -30.90 -6.09
C VAL A 118 -28.98 -29.72 -7.03
N GLU A 119 -29.62 -28.61 -6.73
CA GLU A 119 -29.36 -27.31 -7.33
C GLU A 119 -28.47 -26.48 -6.40
N LEU A 120 -27.37 -25.94 -6.93
CA LEU A 120 -26.44 -25.10 -6.18
C LEU A 120 -26.57 -23.64 -6.60
N ARG A 121 -26.76 -22.76 -5.63
CA ARG A 121 -26.78 -21.32 -5.83
C ARG A 121 -25.80 -20.61 -4.93
N SER A 122 -25.22 -19.49 -5.39
CA SER A 122 -24.49 -18.59 -4.50
C SER A 122 -25.42 -18.01 -3.43
N ASN A 123 -24.84 -17.40 -2.39
CA ASN A 123 -25.63 -16.66 -1.40
C ASN A 123 -26.41 -15.48 -1.99
N THR A 124 -25.96 -14.93 -3.13
CA THR A 124 -26.65 -13.89 -3.92
C THR A 124 -27.72 -14.44 -4.87
N GLY A 125 -27.87 -15.77 -4.97
CA GLY A 125 -28.89 -16.44 -5.78
C GLY A 125 -28.46 -16.84 -7.19
N LEU A 126 -27.21 -16.58 -7.58
CA LEU A 126 -26.66 -16.99 -8.88
C LEU A 126 -26.60 -18.50 -8.98
N LEU A 127 -27.01 -19.04 -10.14
CA LEU A 127 -26.97 -20.47 -10.39
C LEU A 127 -25.53 -20.93 -10.65
N LEU A 128 -25.01 -21.76 -9.74
CA LEU A 128 -23.67 -22.33 -9.83
C LEU A 128 -23.70 -23.70 -10.50
N VAL A 129 -24.61 -24.58 -10.06
CA VAL A 129 -24.73 -25.93 -10.60
C VAL A 129 -26.19 -26.32 -10.71
N ASP A 130 -26.54 -26.84 -11.89
CA ASP A 130 -27.75 -27.59 -12.15
C ASP A 130 -27.37 -28.90 -12.88
N HIS A 131 -27.88 -29.14 -14.09
CA HIS A 131 -27.40 -30.16 -15.02
C HIS A 131 -26.20 -29.66 -15.85
N ARG A 132 -25.87 -28.37 -15.70
CA ARG A 132 -24.67 -27.72 -16.23
C ARG A 132 -24.02 -26.96 -15.08
N ALA A 133 -22.70 -26.84 -15.14
CA ALA A 133 -21.94 -26.02 -14.21
C ALA A 133 -21.77 -24.60 -14.76
N ALA A 134 -21.68 -23.65 -13.84
CA ALA A 134 -21.12 -22.34 -14.10
C ALA A 134 -19.60 -22.44 -14.24
N SER A 135 -18.98 -21.47 -14.92
CA SER A 135 -17.53 -21.36 -15.03
C SER A 135 -17.05 -20.12 -14.31
N LEU A 136 -16.22 -20.31 -13.29
CA LEU A 136 -15.46 -19.26 -12.64
C LEU A 136 -14.19 -18.95 -13.45
N SER A 137 -13.83 -17.69 -13.54
CA SER A 137 -12.62 -17.26 -14.23
C SER A 137 -12.01 -16.03 -13.55
N MET A 138 -10.73 -15.80 -13.82
CA MET A 138 -10.06 -14.54 -13.54
C MET A 138 -9.54 -14.03 -14.87
N ALA A 139 -10.08 -12.92 -15.37
CA ALA A 139 -9.57 -12.29 -16.58
C ALA A 139 -8.14 -11.78 -16.37
N GLN A 140 -7.36 -11.55 -17.43
CA GLN A 140 -6.20 -10.66 -17.30
C GLN A 140 -6.69 -9.22 -17.14
N SER A 141 -6.04 -8.45 -16.28
CA SER A 141 -6.40 -7.06 -16.03
C SER A 141 -6.09 -6.22 -17.27
N ASP A 142 -7.13 -5.76 -17.96
CA ASP A 142 -7.01 -4.82 -19.10
C ASP A 142 -6.87 -3.36 -18.63
N THR A 143 -6.98 -3.11 -17.31
CA THR A 143 -7.06 -1.77 -16.70
C THR A 143 -5.83 -1.38 -15.88
N GLY A 144 -4.69 -2.06 -16.08
CA GLY A 144 -3.43 -1.74 -15.38
C GLY A 144 -3.35 -2.22 -13.93
N ALA A 145 -4.46 -2.67 -13.33
CA ALA A 145 -4.44 -3.26 -11.99
C ALA A 145 -3.56 -4.51 -11.95
N ARG A 146 -2.68 -4.63 -10.95
CA ARG A 146 -1.75 -5.77 -10.82
C ARG A 146 -2.44 -7.13 -10.75
N PHE A 147 -3.63 -7.18 -10.16
CA PHE A 147 -4.42 -8.41 -9.99
C PHE A 147 -5.88 -8.20 -10.40
N SER A 148 -6.46 -9.24 -11.00
CA SER A 148 -7.85 -9.25 -11.42
C SER A 148 -8.79 -9.82 -10.35
N GLY A 149 -10.06 -9.40 -10.42
CA GLY A 149 -11.16 -10.00 -9.69
C GLY A 149 -11.55 -11.39 -10.21
N VAL A 150 -12.59 -11.96 -9.60
CA VAL A 150 -13.20 -13.23 -9.97
C VAL A 150 -14.53 -12.98 -10.69
N SER A 151 -14.62 -13.49 -11.91
CA SER A 151 -15.82 -13.49 -12.72
C SER A 151 -16.50 -14.87 -12.75
N ILE A 152 -17.80 -14.89 -13.02
CA ILE A 152 -18.56 -16.10 -13.30
C ILE A 152 -19.31 -15.98 -14.62
N THR A 153 -19.36 -17.08 -15.36
CA THR A 153 -20.35 -17.32 -16.42
C THR A 153 -21.37 -18.33 -15.87
N PRO A 154 -22.58 -17.90 -15.49
CA PRO A 154 -23.57 -18.77 -14.86
C PRO A 154 -23.99 -19.94 -15.76
N ALA A 155 -24.43 -21.04 -15.14
CA ALA A 155 -24.87 -22.22 -15.87
C ALA A 155 -26.02 -21.89 -16.85
N GLY A 156 -25.78 -22.07 -18.15
CA GLY A 156 -26.76 -21.80 -19.21
C GLY A 156 -26.86 -20.34 -19.68
N SER A 157 -25.93 -19.48 -19.27
CA SER A 157 -25.77 -18.10 -19.74
C SER A 157 -24.43 -17.94 -20.47
N ASP A 158 -24.34 -16.98 -21.40
CA ASP A 158 -23.08 -16.54 -22.01
C ASP A 158 -22.59 -15.19 -21.42
N ALA A 159 -23.34 -14.61 -20.49
CA ALA A 159 -22.98 -13.35 -19.83
C ALA A 159 -21.99 -13.60 -18.68
N GLU A 160 -20.82 -12.97 -18.77
CA GLU A 160 -19.84 -12.89 -17.70
C GLU A 160 -20.24 -11.81 -16.68
N LEU A 161 -20.16 -12.14 -15.39
CA LEU A 161 -20.49 -11.25 -14.29
C LEU A 161 -19.35 -11.24 -13.28
N ASP A 162 -18.90 -10.06 -12.86
CA ASP A 162 -17.97 -9.93 -11.73
C ASP A 162 -18.68 -10.31 -10.42
N ILE A 163 -18.13 -11.33 -9.75
CA ILE A 163 -18.64 -11.83 -8.47
C ILE A 163 -17.64 -11.70 -7.34
N THR A 164 -16.52 -10.98 -7.53
CA THR A 164 -15.47 -10.78 -6.52
C THR A 164 -16.07 -10.38 -5.16
N ARG A 165 -17.09 -9.52 -5.19
CA ARG A 165 -17.81 -9.00 -4.00
C ARG A 165 -18.85 -9.96 -3.40
N GLN A 166 -19.28 -10.94 -4.19
CA GLN A 166 -20.41 -11.81 -3.88
C GLN A 166 -19.95 -13.11 -3.24
N ILE A 167 -18.68 -13.47 -3.43
CA ILE A 167 -18.01 -14.55 -2.73
C ILE A 167 -17.78 -14.07 -1.30
N SER A 168 -18.41 -14.73 -0.34
CA SER A 168 -18.42 -14.31 1.07
C SER A 168 -17.72 -15.28 2.00
N GLY A 169 -17.39 -16.49 1.52
CA GLY A 169 -16.70 -17.51 2.29
C GLY A 169 -15.82 -18.42 1.43
N GLY A 170 -15.23 -19.42 2.09
CA GLY A 170 -14.29 -20.35 1.49
C GLY A 170 -12.89 -19.77 1.28
N GLU A 171 -12.00 -20.63 0.81
CA GLU A 171 -10.60 -20.30 0.52
C GLU A 171 -10.47 -19.13 -0.46
N ILE A 172 -11.34 -19.07 -1.49
CA ILE A 172 -11.29 -18.01 -2.51
C ILE A 172 -11.49 -16.63 -1.87
N ARG A 173 -12.45 -16.47 -0.94
CA ARG A 173 -12.63 -15.19 -0.24
C ARG A 173 -11.45 -14.84 0.65
N GLY A 174 -10.88 -15.84 1.35
CA GLY A 174 -9.71 -15.65 2.20
C GLY A 174 -8.52 -15.10 1.40
N LEU A 175 -8.20 -15.77 0.28
CA LEU A 175 -7.11 -15.36 -0.60
C LEU A 175 -7.33 -13.98 -1.23
N LEU A 176 -8.55 -13.67 -1.68
CA LEU A 176 -8.88 -12.33 -2.17
C LEU A 176 -8.65 -11.26 -1.10
N THR A 177 -9.12 -11.49 0.12
CA THR A 177 -8.95 -10.54 1.24
C THR A 177 -7.47 -10.34 1.56
N THR A 178 -6.68 -11.41 1.62
CA THR A 178 -5.24 -11.32 1.89
C THR A 178 -4.49 -10.57 0.78
N ARG A 179 -4.77 -10.88 -0.49
CA ARG A 179 -4.09 -10.29 -1.66
C ARG A 179 -4.44 -8.82 -1.87
N ASP A 180 -5.71 -8.46 -1.66
CA ASP A 180 -6.27 -7.16 -2.08
C ASP A 180 -6.45 -6.18 -0.92
N TYR A 181 -6.40 -6.64 0.34
CA TYR A 181 -6.58 -5.78 1.50
C TYR A 181 -5.44 -5.91 2.52
N ASP A 182 -5.21 -7.11 3.07
CA ASP A 182 -4.27 -7.25 4.19
C ASP A 182 -2.82 -6.96 3.83
N LEU A 183 -2.33 -7.56 2.74
CA LEU A 183 -0.96 -7.37 2.29
C LEU A 183 -0.72 -5.94 1.81
N PRO A 184 -1.59 -5.31 0.99
CA PRO A 184 -1.49 -3.89 0.66
C PRO A 184 -1.45 -2.95 1.88
N GLU A 185 -2.23 -3.24 2.92
CA GLU A 185 -2.21 -2.42 4.13
C GLU A 185 -0.88 -2.54 4.90
N LEU A 186 -0.30 -3.74 4.96
CA LEU A 186 1.04 -3.93 5.51
C LEU A 186 2.11 -3.20 4.69
N THR A 187 2.01 -3.26 3.36
CA THR A 187 2.87 -2.50 2.44
C THR A 187 2.76 -1.00 2.71
N TYR A 188 1.54 -0.48 2.90
CA TYR A 188 1.29 0.92 3.23
C TYR A 188 1.96 1.32 4.54
N SER A 189 1.75 0.57 5.62
CA SER A 189 2.36 0.86 6.93
C SER A 189 3.89 0.81 6.89
N LEU A 190 4.46 -0.16 6.16
CA LEU A 190 5.89 -0.25 5.95
C LEU A 190 6.41 0.94 5.12
N GLY A 191 5.66 1.36 4.10
CA GLY A 191 5.98 2.51 3.25
C GLY A 191 6.02 3.82 4.00
N GLU A 192 5.04 4.06 4.87
CA GLU A 192 5.04 5.19 5.79
C GLU A 192 6.30 5.18 6.68
N PHE A 193 6.57 4.06 7.36
CA PHE A 193 7.75 3.95 8.22
C PHE A 193 9.05 4.22 7.46
N ALA A 194 9.24 3.58 6.32
CA ALA A 194 10.46 3.68 5.52
C ALA A 194 10.68 5.11 4.98
N SER A 195 9.60 5.75 4.50
CA SER A 195 9.64 7.10 3.96
C SER A 195 9.96 8.13 5.05
N HIS A 196 9.34 8.02 6.23
CA HIS A 196 9.64 8.91 7.36
C HIS A 196 11.06 8.72 7.90
N LEU A 197 11.55 7.48 8.00
CA LEU A 197 12.94 7.22 8.38
C LEU A 197 13.93 7.86 7.40
N ALA A 198 13.72 7.67 6.10
CA ALA A 198 14.54 8.27 5.05
C ALA A 198 14.49 9.79 5.11
N ASP A 199 13.31 10.34 5.34
CA ASP A 199 13.08 11.77 5.41
C ASP A 199 13.74 12.41 6.64
N SER A 200 13.62 11.80 7.83
CA SER A 200 14.31 12.27 9.04
C SER A 200 15.84 12.27 8.87
N LEU A 201 16.40 11.22 8.26
CA LEU A 201 17.83 11.17 7.94
C LEU A 201 18.23 12.25 6.93
N ASN A 202 17.41 12.47 5.91
CA ASN A 202 17.64 13.51 4.91
C ASN A 202 17.59 14.90 5.54
N GLN A 203 16.58 15.21 6.35
CA GLN A 203 16.48 16.51 7.02
C GLN A 203 17.74 16.81 7.84
N ALA A 204 18.18 15.87 8.67
CA ALA A 204 19.40 16.02 9.46
C ALA A 204 20.67 16.13 8.60
N HIS A 205 20.80 15.34 7.53
CA HIS A 205 21.95 15.43 6.64
C HIS A 205 22.00 16.79 5.92
N ASN A 206 20.85 17.37 5.60
CA ASN A 206 20.74 18.69 4.98
C ASN A 206 21.04 19.87 5.94
N GLU A 207 21.10 19.65 7.26
CA GLU A 207 21.62 20.62 8.23
C GLU A 207 23.17 20.60 8.29
N GLY A 208 23.77 19.51 7.82
CA GLY A 208 25.21 19.33 7.83
C GLY A 208 25.89 19.74 6.53
N THR A 209 27.23 19.72 6.55
CA THR A 209 28.08 19.83 5.36
C THR A 209 29.22 18.80 5.44
N ALA A 210 29.54 18.18 4.31
CA ALA A 210 30.66 17.26 4.20
C ALA A 210 32.01 17.98 4.36
N VAL A 211 33.04 17.22 4.72
CA VAL A 211 34.41 17.75 4.83
C VAL A 211 35.33 16.85 4.01
N PRO A 212 35.94 17.34 2.90
CA PRO A 212 35.71 18.65 2.28
C PRO A 212 34.27 18.84 1.78
N ALA A 213 33.83 20.09 1.65
CA ALA A 213 32.49 20.42 1.14
C ALA A 213 32.33 20.01 -0.33
N PRO A 214 31.15 19.51 -0.75
CA PRO A 214 30.94 18.99 -2.10
C PRO A 214 30.92 20.12 -3.13
N THR A 215 31.51 19.89 -4.31
CA THR A 215 31.52 20.88 -5.40
C THR A 215 30.16 21.07 -6.08
N SER A 216 29.24 20.12 -5.89
CA SER A 216 27.88 20.19 -6.43
C SER A 216 26.87 19.65 -5.42
N LEU A 217 25.72 20.31 -5.36
CA LEU A 217 24.53 19.90 -4.64
C LEU A 217 23.38 19.81 -5.64
N THR A 218 22.84 18.61 -5.79
CA THR A 218 21.76 18.32 -6.74
C THR A 218 20.56 17.85 -5.94
N GLY A 219 19.48 18.62 -6.02
CA GLY A 219 18.25 18.37 -5.28
C GLY A 219 17.49 17.14 -5.77
N ARG A 220 16.29 16.94 -5.22
CA ARG A 220 15.28 16.01 -5.72
C ARG A 220 14.27 16.74 -6.59
N ASN A 221 13.54 16.00 -7.42
CA ASN A 221 12.35 16.53 -8.08
C ASN A 221 11.27 16.75 -7.00
N THR A 222 10.97 18.00 -6.68
CA THR A 222 9.96 18.37 -5.68
C THR A 222 8.54 18.37 -6.23
N GLY A 223 8.37 18.17 -7.54
CA GLY A 223 7.11 18.38 -8.24
C GLY A 223 6.77 19.84 -8.49
N LEU A 224 7.54 20.80 -7.94
CA LEU A 224 7.29 22.22 -8.12
C LEU A 224 7.72 22.72 -9.50
N LEU A 225 6.97 23.68 -10.04
CA LEU A 225 7.26 24.41 -11.26
C LEU A 225 8.00 25.70 -10.91
N GLY A 226 8.78 26.24 -11.85
CA GLY A 226 9.51 27.49 -11.62
C GLY A 226 8.60 28.69 -11.32
N THR A 227 7.35 28.63 -11.78
CA THR A 227 6.30 29.63 -11.54
C THR A 227 5.58 29.46 -10.20
N ASP A 228 5.83 28.38 -9.46
CA ASP A 228 5.20 28.20 -8.15
C ASP A 228 5.76 29.24 -7.17
N SER A 229 4.87 29.78 -6.34
CA SER A 229 5.20 30.74 -5.29
C SER A 229 6.30 30.20 -4.38
N LEU A 230 7.24 31.05 -3.96
CA LEU A 230 8.40 30.63 -3.16
C LEU A 230 8.02 30.15 -1.76
N ASN A 231 6.99 30.75 -1.13
CA ASN A 231 6.36 30.37 0.16
C ASN A 231 7.32 29.85 1.26
N PHE A 232 8.55 30.33 1.31
CA PHE A 232 9.43 30.10 2.46
C PHE A 232 9.25 31.24 3.46
N THR A 233 9.40 30.92 4.74
CA THR A 233 9.61 31.87 5.83
C THR A 233 11.00 31.65 6.43
N GLY A 234 11.40 32.49 7.37
CA GLY A 234 12.67 32.35 8.09
C GLY A 234 13.91 32.72 7.27
N ALA A 235 15.07 32.20 7.64
CA ALA A 235 16.35 32.54 7.04
C ALA A 235 17.31 31.35 6.90
N ALA A 236 18.17 31.42 5.89
CA ALA A 236 19.23 30.45 5.63
C ALA A 236 20.46 31.12 5.02
N THR A 237 21.64 30.54 5.23
CA THR A 237 22.89 30.99 4.61
C THR A 237 23.37 29.94 3.62
N PHE A 238 23.61 30.37 2.38
CA PHE A 238 24.26 29.58 1.34
C PHE A 238 25.70 30.05 1.20
N ALA A 239 26.66 29.15 1.17
CA ALA A 239 28.08 29.51 1.11
C ALA A 239 28.86 28.68 0.09
N VAL A 240 29.83 29.34 -0.55
CA VAL A 240 30.92 28.71 -1.27
C VAL A 240 32.13 28.73 -0.33
N VAL A 241 32.74 27.57 -0.11
CA VAL A 241 33.89 27.42 0.79
C VAL A 241 35.09 26.83 0.05
N GLY A 242 36.30 27.24 0.43
CA GLY A 242 37.54 26.65 -0.06
C GLY A 242 37.76 25.24 0.49
N SER A 243 38.75 24.53 -0.07
CA SER A 243 39.15 23.20 0.42
C SER A 243 39.66 23.20 1.87
N ASP A 244 40.04 24.35 2.40
CA ASP A 244 40.44 24.57 3.79
C ASP A 244 39.27 24.91 4.72
N GLY A 245 38.03 24.92 4.21
CA GLY A 245 36.81 25.20 4.96
C GLY A 245 36.53 26.69 5.17
N ARG A 246 37.32 27.60 4.58
CA ARG A 246 37.08 29.05 4.68
C ARG A 246 36.07 29.55 3.66
N THR A 247 35.25 30.52 4.06
CA THR A 247 34.24 31.16 3.21
C THR A 247 34.89 31.90 2.05
N VAL A 248 34.49 31.60 0.82
CA VAL A 248 34.85 32.30 -0.41
C VAL A 248 33.76 33.32 -0.78
N GLU A 249 32.49 32.92 -0.61
CA GLU A 249 31.31 33.76 -0.78
C GLU A 249 30.20 33.22 0.12
N SER A 250 29.35 34.08 0.66
CA SER A 250 28.16 33.71 1.41
C SER A 250 27.00 34.59 1.02
N VAL A 251 25.85 33.99 0.79
CA VAL A 251 24.58 34.67 0.54
C VAL A 251 23.63 34.32 1.69
N GLN A 252 23.37 35.31 2.54
CA GLN A 252 22.38 35.22 3.61
C GLN A 252 21.02 35.55 3.03
N VAL A 253 20.10 34.59 3.04
CA VAL A 253 18.73 34.72 2.54
C VAL A 253 17.79 34.87 3.71
N ASP A 254 17.01 35.96 3.72
CA ASP A 254 15.91 36.21 4.65
C ASP A 254 14.61 36.17 3.85
N PHE A 255 13.88 35.06 4.00
CA PHE A 255 12.63 34.81 3.29
C PHE A 255 11.48 35.65 3.85
N ASP A 256 11.50 36.01 5.15
CA ASP A 256 10.50 36.89 5.76
C ASP A 256 10.64 38.32 5.23
N ALA A 257 11.88 38.80 5.07
CA ALA A 257 12.18 40.10 4.51
C ALA A 257 12.11 40.13 2.96
N GLY A 258 12.13 38.97 2.30
CA GLY A 258 12.19 38.87 0.84
C GLY A 258 13.52 39.36 0.25
N THR A 259 14.61 39.29 1.01
CA THR A 259 15.93 39.82 0.59
C THR A 259 17.05 38.81 0.79
N MET A 260 18.13 38.97 0.03
CA MET A 260 19.39 38.26 0.25
C MET A 260 20.57 39.22 0.26
N THR A 261 21.56 38.94 1.11
CA THR A 261 22.75 39.75 1.31
C THR A 261 24.00 38.91 1.04
N ASN A 262 24.85 39.33 0.09
CA ASN A 262 26.10 38.64 -0.21
C ASN A 262 27.24 39.04 0.77
N SER A 263 28.40 38.39 0.69
CA SER A 263 29.56 38.68 1.57
C SER A 263 30.09 40.11 1.41
N GLY A 264 29.78 40.77 0.28
CA GLY A 264 30.09 42.17 0.02
C GLY A 264 29.08 43.17 0.64
N GLY A 265 28.02 42.68 1.29
CA GLY A 265 26.96 43.50 1.88
C GLY A 265 25.94 44.04 0.87
N THR A 266 25.95 43.54 -0.38
CA THR A 266 24.96 43.93 -1.39
C THR A 266 23.65 43.21 -1.11
N VAL A 267 22.57 44.00 -0.94
CA VAL A 267 21.22 43.48 -0.71
C VAL A 267 20.45 43.42 -2.03
N THR A 268 19.86 42.27 -2.33
CA THR A 268 19.02 42.06 -3.51
C THR A 268 17.69 41.41 -3.12
N ALA A 269 16.65 41.59 -3.94
CA ALA A 269 15.37 40.93 -3.73
C ALA A 269 15.45 39.45 -4.15
N ILE A 270 14.77 38.57 -3.42
CA ILE A 270 14.80 37.13 -3.70
C ILE A 270 13.80 36.66 -4.75
N GLY A 271 12.97 37.56 -5.28
CA GLY A 271 11.86 37.18 -6.17
C GLY A 271 10.66 36.63 -5.40
N THR A 272 9.62 36.24 -6.13
CA THR A 272 8.33 35.76 -5.57
C THR A 272 8.05 34.30 -5.87
N ASP A 273 8.74 33.74 -6.87
CA ASP A 273 8.59 32.36 -7.32
C ASP A 273 9.94 31.64 -7.31
N ILE A 274 9.92 30.32 -7.49
CA ILE A 274 11.12 29.48 -7.39
C ILE A 274 12.16 29.81 -8.46
N ALA A 275 11.72 30.12 -9.69
CA ALA A 275 12.63 30.45 -10.78
C ALA A 275 13.35 31.78 -10.56
N SER A 276 12.62 32.81 -10.11
CA SER A 276 13.20 34.11 -9.77
C SER A 276 14.12 34.01 -8.54
N PHE A 277 13.81 33.16 -7.56
CA PHE A 277 14.72 32.84 -6.46
C PHE A 277 16.02 32.21 -6.92
N ALA A 278 15.94 31.15 -7.74
CA ALA A 278 17.13 30.50 -8.27
C ALA A 278 18.00 31.47 -9.09
N ALA A 279 17.39 32.33 -9.90
CA ALA A 279 18.09 33.34 -10.69
C ALA A 279 18.73 34.45 -9.82
N ALA A 280 18.05 34.89 -8.76
CA ALA A 280 18.59 35.87 -7.82
C ALA A 280 19.79 35.30 -7.04
N LEU A 281 19.71 34.02 -6.64
CA LEU A 281 20.80 33.33 -5.96
C LEU A 281 22.01 33.12 -6.89
N ASP A 282 21.77 32.69 -8.14
CA ASP A 282 22.80 32.57 -9.18
C ASP A 282 23.53 33.90 -9.41
N THR A 283 22.77 34.98 -9.55
CA THR A 283 23.32 36.33 -9.72
C THR A 283 24.14 36.77 -8.50
N SER A 284 23.70 36.44 -7.29
CA SER A 284 24.39 36.81 -6.05
C SER A 284 25.71 36.08 -5.86
N PHE A 285 25.82 34.82 -6.32
CA PHE A 285 27.08 34.08 -6.32
C PHE A 285 28.04 34.50 -7.45
N GLY A 286 27.50 34.94 -8.58
CA GLY A 286 28.30 35.41 -9.71
C GLY A 286 29.29 34.35 -10.20
N ALA A 287 30.58 34.67 -10.23
CA ALA A 287 31.61 33.74 -10.71
C ALA A 287 31.93 32.59 -9.74
N ASN A 288 31.42 32.63 -8.50
CA ASN A 288 31.79 31.67 -7.46
C ASN A 288 31.01 30.35 -7.54
N ALA A 289 29.76 30.40 -8.01
CA ALA A 289 28.89 29.24 -8.19
C ALA A 289 27.77 29.54 -9.17
N SER A 290 27.20 28.51 -9.78
CA SER A 290 25.98 28.59 -10.58
C SER A 290 24.81 27.91 -9.86
N VAL A 291 23.60 28.47 -9.99
CA VAL A 291 22.35 27.94 -9.45
C VAL A 291 21.30 27.83 -10.56
N SER A 292 20.59 26.71 -10.60
CA SER A 292 19.51 26.49 -11.58
C SER A 292 18.35 25.71 -10.99
N PHE A 293 17.13 26.01 -11.44
CA PHE A 293 15.95 25.21 -11.16
C PHE A 293 15.38 24.65 -12.46
N THR A 294 15.44 23.33 -12.63
CA THR A 294 14.98 22.65 -13.85
C THR A 294 14.24 21.37 -13.47
N ASN A 295 13.08 21.10 -14.10
CA ASN A 295 12.29 19.88 -13.90
C ASN A 295 12.04 19.53 -12.41
N GLY A 296 11.67 20.54 -11.62
CA GLY A 296 11.40 20.36 -10.18
C GLY A 296 12.63 20.24 -9.29
N GLN A 297 13.84 20.32 -9.85
CA GLN A 297 15.09 20.14 -9.13
C GLN A 297 15.89 21.45 -9.04
N LEU A 298 16.20 21.88 -7.82
CA LEU A 298 17.19 22.92 -7.56
C LEU A 298 18.58 22.29 -7.57
N SER A 299 19.52 22.91 -8.28
CA SER A 299 20.90 22.44 -8.38
C SER A 299 21.88 23.59 -8.25
N MET A 300 23.00 23.33 -7.58
CA MET A 300 24.09 24.27 -7.33
C MET A 300 25.43 23.63 -7.70
N SER A 301 26.31 24.39 -8.33
CA SER A 301 27.67 23.95 -8.66
C SER A 301 28.67 25.06 -8.35
N ALA A 302 29.63 24.79 -7.48
CA ALA A 302 30.72 25.72 -7.18
C ALA A 302 31.77 25.72 -8.30
N THR A 303 32.39 26.87 -8.51
CA THR A 303 33.45 27.03 -9.51
C THR A 303 34.77 26.43 -9.02
N GLY A 304 35.42 25.62 -9.85
CA GLY A 304 36.75 25.06 -9.58
C GLY A 304 36.73 23.96 -8.52
N THR A 305 37.58 24.09 -7.50
CA THR A 305 37.70 23.12 -6.40
C THR A 305 36.99 23.55 -5.11
N ASN A 306 36.22 24.64 -5.18
CA ASN A 306 35.45 25.12 -4.04
C ASN A 306 34.27 24.17 -3.77
N GLY A 307 33.83 24.10 -2.53
CA GLY A 307 32.67 23.35 -2.10
C GLY A 307 31.49 24.25 -1.75
N LEU A 308 30.32 23.65 -1.61
CA LEU A 308 29.07 24.28 -1.24
C LEU A 308 28.67 23.87 0.17
N ALA A 309 28.17 24.83 0.95
CA ALA A 309 27.63 24.61 2.28
C ALA A 309 26.32 25.39 2.42
N ILE A 310 25.36 24.84 3.15
CA ILE A 310 24.09 25.50 3.45
C ILE A 310 23.81 25.29 4.93
N ALA A 311 23.44 26.35 5.62
CA ALA A 311 23.02 26.29 7.02
C ALA A 311 21.73 27.07 7.22
N GLN A 312 20.89 26.56 8.12
CA GLN A 312 19.71 27.27 8.58
C GLN A 312 20.12 28.36 9.59
N ASP A 313 19.35 29.46 9.64
CA ASP A 313 19.49 30.37 10.78
C ASP A 313 19.15 29.64 12.08
N PRO A 314 19.97 29.76 13.14
CA PRO A 314 19.77 29.01 14.38
C PRO A 314 18.57 29.49 15.20
N THR A 315 18.00 30.66 14.91
CA THR A 315 16.90 31.27 15.67
C THR A 315 15.60 31.36 14.88
N ASN A 316 15.70 31.57 13.57
CA ASN A 316 14.59 31.68 12.64
C ASN A 316 14.89 30.84 11.39
N PRO A 317 15.00 29.51 11.51
CA PRO A 317 15.38 28.64 10.40
C PRO A 317 14.39 28.81 9.25
N SER A 318 14.89 28.69 8.01
CA SER A 318 13.98 28.73 6.88
C SER A 318 12.96 27.60 6.99
N ASP A 319 11.73 27.86 6.57
CA ASP A 319 10.67 26.86 6.62
C ASP A 319 9.77 26.94 5.39
N ARG A 320 9.54 25.79 4.77
CA ARG A 320 8.41 25.57 3.88
C ARG A 320 7.83 24.21 4.19
N ALA A 321 6.64 24.22 4.75
CA ALA A 321 5.90 23.02 5.13
C ALA A 321 6.71 22.12 6.10
N GLY A 322 7.28 22.75 7.13
CA GLY A 322 8.01 22.08 8.23
C GLY A 322 9.46 21.71 7.89
N ARG A 323 10.07 22.35 6.89
CA ARG A 323 11.39 21.96 6.34
C ARG A 323 12.23 23.16 5.94
N GLY A 324 13.50 23.12 6.35
CA GLY A 324 14.53 24.03 5.86
C GLY A 324 14.78 23.91 4.36
N VAL A 325 15.17 25.02 3.71
CA VAL A 325 15.33 25.12 2.25
C VAL A 325 16.18 24.00 1.64
N SER A 326 17.29 23.64 2.27
CA SER A 326 18.16 22.54 1.81
C SER A 326 17.43 21.20 1.84
N ALA A 327 16.79 20.88 2.97
CA ALA A 327 16.00 19.66 3.15
C ALA A 327 14.75 19.64 2.26
N PHE A 328 14.12 20.79 2.03
CA PHE A 328 12.94 20.87 1.18
C PHE A 328 13.25 20.47 -0.26
N PHE A 329 14.31 21.04 -0.84
CA PHE A 329 14.80 20.72 -2.18
C PHE A 329 15.68 19.47 -2.24
N GLY A 330 16.05 18.88 -1.11
CA GLY A 330 16.88 17.67 -1.02
C GLY A 330 18.31 17.83 -1.55
N LEU A 331 18.88 19.03 -1.40
CA LEU A 331 20.17 19.42 -1.97
C LEU A 331 21.32 18.56 -1.46
N ASN A 332 21.21 18.08 -0.23
CA ASN A 332 22.16 17.23 0.46
C ASN A 332 21.44 16.02 1.08
N ASP A 333 20.53 15.37 0.36
CA ASP A 333 19.91 14.12 0.84
C ASP A 333 20.94 12.98 0.91
N ILE A 334 20.88 12.18 1.98
CA ILE A 334 21.65 10.93 2.15
C ILE A 334 20.94 9.73 1.52
N VAL A 335 19.60 9.76 1.51
CA VAL A 335 18.73 8.72 0.98
C VAL A 335 17.95 9.25 -0.22
N SER A 336 17.86 8.47 -1.28
CA SER A 336 17.01 8.72 -2.45
C SER A 336 15.90 7.68 -2.56
N SER A 337 14.80 8.07 -3.19
CA SER A 337 13.70 7.19 -3.59
C SER A 337 13.34 7.45 -5.05
N GLY A 338 12.74 6.45 -5.70
CA GLY A 338 12.16 6.58 -7.04
C GLY A 338 10.90 7.45 -7.06
N SER A 339 10.23 7.59 -5.91
CA SER A 339 9.01 8.39 -5.74
C SER A 339 9.23 9.48 -4.68
N PRO A 340 8.40 10.55 -4.67
CA PRO A 340 8.55 11.63 -3.68
C PRO A 340 8.42 11.09 -2.25
N LEU A 341 9.44 11.23 -1.40
CA LEU A 341 9.41 10.75 0.00
C LEU A 341 8.37 11.47 0.88
N LYS A 342 7.77 12.56 0.41
CA LYS A 342 6.89 13.46 1.17
C LYS A 342 5.77 14.01 0.31
N TYR A 343 4.69 14.43 0.95
CA TYR A 343 3.52 15.04 0.28
C TYR A 343 3.26 16.49 0.73
N GLU A 344 4.12 17.02 1.59
CA GLU A 344 4.12 18.44 1.94
C GLU A 344 4.72 19.25 0.79
N THR A 345 3.86 19.78 -0.08
CA THR A 345 4.27 20.54 -1.26
C THR A 345 4.53 22.02 -0.94
N GLY A 346 3.95 22.53 0.15
CA GLY A 346 3.89 23.96 0.48
C GLY A 346 3.11 24.80 -0.54
N LEU A 347 2.34 24.17 -1.43
CA LEU A 347 1.39 24.86 -2.30
C LEU A 347 0.18 25.32 -1.47
N GLN A 348 -0.30 26.51 -1.75
CA GLN A 348 -1.49 27.10 -1.15
C GLN A 348 -2.69 26.98 -2.09
N GLY A 349 -3.90 27.14 -1.56
CA GLY A 349 -5.15 27.05 -2.33
C GLY A 349 -5.19 27.97 -3.56
N THR A 350 -4.59 29.15 -3.45
CA THR A 350 -4.51 30.14 -4.53
C THR A 350 -3.42 29.85 -5.57
N ASP A 351 -2.48 28.94 -5.30
CA ASP A 351 -1.43 28.59 -6.25
C ASP A 351 -2.02 27.81 -7.44
N ALA A 352 -1.45 28.00 -8.63
CA ALA A 352 -1.84 27.24 -9.81
C ALA A 352 -1.50 25.75 -9.63
N HIS A 353 -2.44 24.85 -9.93
CA HIS A 353 -2.19 23.43 -9.69
C HIS A 353 -1.20 22.81 -10.68
N GLY A 354 -1.04 23.39 -11.88
CA GLY A 354 0.02 22.99 -12.83
C GLY A 354 -0.16 21.65 -13.56
N PHE A 355 -1.23 20.90 -13.26
CA PHE A 355 -1.63 19.71 -14.03
C PHE A 355 -2.23 20.14 -15.38
N THR A 356 -1.57 19.78 -16.48
CA THR A 356 -1.92 20.30 -17.82
C THR A 356 -2.56 19.26 -18.74
N SER A 357 -2.52 17.99 -18.35
CA SER A 357 -3.05 16.85 -19.11
C SER A 357 -3.26 15.64 -18.21
N GLY A 358 -3.94 14.63 -18.74
CA GLY A 358 -4.19 13.33 -18.10
C GLY A 358 -5.42 13.31 -17.20
N SER A 359 -5.78 12.12 -16.75
CA SER A 359 -6.92 11.83 -15.87
C SER A 359 -6.51 10.90 -14.73
N LEU A 360 -7.28 10.97 -13.66
CA LEU A 360 -7.14 10.17 -12.45
C LEU A 360 -8.41 9.33 -12.26
N THR A 361 -8.28 8.03 -12.03
CA THR A 361 -9.41 7.15 -11.73
C THR A 361 -9.38 6.72 -10.27
N PHE A 362 -10.39 7.15 -9.52
CA PHE A 362 -10.61 6.72 -8.14
C PHE A 362 -11.38 5.40 -8.09
N ALA A 363 -11.06 4.56 -7.11
CA ALA A 363 -11.87 3.42 -6.71
C ALA A 363 -12.33 3.59 -5.26
N LEU A 364 -13.65 3.69 -5.06
CA LEU A 364 -14.24 3.72 -3.72
C LEU A 364 -14.30 2.29 -3.19
N ARG A 365 -13.71 2.00 -2.03
CA ARG A 365 -13.70 0.65 -1.44
C ARG A 365 -14.45 0.61 -0.11
N ASN A 366 -15.09 -0.51 0.19
CA ASN A 366 -15.68 -0.75 1.52
C ASN A 366 -14.60 -1.17 2.55
N GLY A 367 -15.00 -1.39 3.80
CA GLY A 367 -14.10 -1.82 4.88
C GLY A 367 -13.48 -3.21 4.71
N ASN A 368 -13.89 -3.95 3.67
CA ASN A 368 -13.32 -5.26 3.32
C ASN A 368 -12.41 -5.18 2.07
N GLY A 369 -12.13 -3.97 1.55
CA GLY A 369 -11.29 -3.75 0.37
C GLY A 369 -12.00 -3.86 -0.99
N ASP A 370 -13.28 -4.21 -1.02
CA ASP A 370 -14.03 -4.42 -2.25
C ASP A 370 -14.36 -3.07 -2.95
N VAL A 371 -14.06 -2.95 -4.25
CA VAL A 371 -14.37 -1.75 -5.07
C VAL A 371 -15.88 -1.58 -5.28
N LEU A 372 -16.47 -0.56 -4.68
CA LEU A 372 -17.89 -0.19 -4.75
C LEU A 372 -18.23 0.48 -6.08
N GLN A 373 -17.36 1.38 -6.53
CA GLN A 373 -17.54 2.18 -7.73
C GLN A 373 -16.19 2.80 -8.13
N THR A 374 -15.99 3.00 -9.44
CA THR A 374 -14.90 3.82 -9.97
C THR A 374 -15.41 5.18 -10.46
N ILE A 375 -14.61 6.23 -10.28
CA ILE A 375 -14.94 7.61 -10.64
C ILE A 375 -13.73 8.25 -11.31
N ASP A 376 -13.91 8.76 -12.52
CA ASP A 376 -12.87 9.48 -13.25
C ASP A 376 -12.88 10.97 -12.92
N TYR A 377 -11.69 11.55 -12.78
CA TYR A 377 -11.45 12.96 -12.56
C TYR A 377 -10.40 13.49 -13.54
N THR A 378 -10.67 14.64 -14.15
CA THR A 378 -9.72 15.33 -15.03
C THR A 378 -9.53 16.76 -14.52
N PRO A 379 -8.34 17.13 -14.04
CA PRO A 379 -8.07 18.49 -13.57
C PRO A 379 -8.21 19.51 -14.70
N THR A 380 -8.91 20.62 -14.44
CA THR A 380 -9.11 21.68 -15.44
C THR A 380 -7.83 22.50 -15.63
N PRO A 381 -7.16 22.49 -16.80
CA PRO A 381 -5.87 23.17 -16.95
C PRO A 381 -5.94 24.68 -16.67
N GLY A 382 -4.96 25.18 -15.92
CA GLY A 382 -4.83 26.60 -15.58
C GLY A 382 -5.64 27.06 -14.37
N ALA A 383 -6.29 26.14 -13.66
CA ALA A 383 -7.01 26.42 -12.42
C ALA A 383 -6.07 26.43 -11.20
N THR A 384 -6.61 26.71 -10.01
CA THR A 384 -5.86 26.71 -8.74
C THR A 384 -5.97 25.38 -7.98
N MET A 385 -5.21 25.25 -6.90
CA MET A 385 -5.36 24.11 -5.98
C MET A 385 -6.74 24.10 -5.30
N ASP A 386 -7.32 25.27 -4.99
CA ASP A 386 -8.70 25.37 -4.47
C ASP A 386 -9.72 24.86 -5.47
N ASP A 387 -9.51 25.09 -6.77
CA ASP A 387 -10.38 24.56 -7.82
C ASP A 387 -10.36 23.03 -7.84
N ILE A 388 -9.19 22.39 -7.70
CA ILE A 388 -9.10 20.93 -7.54
C ILE A 388 -9.89 20.46 -6.31
N VAL A 389 -9.69 21.11 -5.17
CA VAL A 389 -10.40 20.74 -3.93
C VAL A 389 -11.91 20.88 -4.11
N ASN A 390 -12.38 21.95 -4.75
CA ASN A 390 -13.79 22.18 -5.03
C ASN A 390 -14.36 21.14 -6.01
N ASP A 391 -13.62 20.81 -7.07
CA ASP A 391 -14.02 19.79 -8.05
C ASP A 391 -14.16 18.42 -7.39
N LEU A 392 -13.17 18.00 -6.60
CA LEU A 392 -13.20 16.73 -5.86
C LEU A 392 -14.37 16.68 -4.89
N ASN A 393 -14.68 17.78 -4.20
CA ASN A 393 -15.80 17.89 -3.28
C ASN A 393 -17.18 18.03 -3.97
N SER A 394 -17.24 18.14 -5.29
CA SER A 394 -18.50 18.16 -6.01
C SER A 394 -19.21 16.81 -5.95
N THR A 395 -20.55 16.81 -6.01
CA THR A 395 -21.34 15.56 -6.05
C THR A 395 -21.13 14.77 -7.34
N ALA A 396 -20.53 15.37 -8.37
CA ALA A 396 -20.19 14.69 -9.61
C ALA A 396 -18.91 13.85 -9.49
N VAL A 397 -18.04 14.18 -8.53
CA VAL A 397 -16.75 13.51 -8.30
C VAL A 397 -16.82 12.74 -6.99
N LEU A 398 -16.31 13.25 -5.87
CA LEU A 398 -16.24 12.50 -4.61
C LEU A 398 -17.20 13.00 -3.52
N GLY A 399 -17.83 14.17 -3.65
CA GLY A 399 -18.53 14.85 -2.54
C GLY A 399 -19.60 14.04 -1.81
N SER A 400 -20.23 13.06 -2.47
CA SER A 400 -21.19 12.15 -1.82
C SER A 400 -20.53 11.05 -0.97
N PHE A 401 -19.25 10.77 -1.19
CA PHE A 401 -18.53 9.62 -0.65
C PHE A 401 -17.32 10.01 0.21
N ALA A 402 -16.68 11.13 -0.08
CA ALA A 402 -15.49 11.62 0.60
C ALA A 402 -15.40 13.13 0.56
N THR A 403 -14.55 13.68 1.42
CA THR A 403 -14.21 15.10 1.49
C THR A 403 -12.73 15.27 1.19
N ALA A 404 -12.40 16.15 0.23
CA ALA A 404 -11.06 16.58 -0.09
C ALA A 404 -10.72 17.88 0.66
N THR A 405 -9.50 18.00 1.18
CA THR A 405 -8.98 19.21 1.81
C THR A 405 -7.51 19.43 1.43
N LEU A 406 -7.10 20.69 1.33
CA LEU A 406 -5.68 21.07 1.25
C LEU A 406 -5.30 21.72 2.59
N ASP A 407 -4.31 21.16 3.29
CA ASP A 407 -3.82 21.75 4.54
C ASP A 407 -2.76 22.85 4.30
N ALA A 408 -2.37 23.53 5.37
CA ALA A 408 -1.40 24.65 5.31
C ALA A 408 0.00 24.23 4.84
N ASP A 409 0.34 22.94 4.94
CA ASP A 409 1.60 22.36 4.44
C ASP A 409 1.50 21.97 2.96
N GLY A 410 0.36 22.21 2.31
CA GLY A 410 0.08 21.84 0.94
C GLY A 410 -0.14 20.35 0.74
N ARG A 411 -0.59 19.61 1.77
CA ARG A 411 -1.01 18.21 1.62
C ARG A 411 -2.46 18.15 1.17
N LEU A 412 -2.74 17.47 0.07
CA LEU A 412 -4.09 17.13 -0.36
C LEU A 412 -4.54 15.84 0.34
N LYS A 413 -5.59 15.93 1.16
CA LYS A 413 -6.16 14.79 1.90
C LYS A 413 -7.55 14.51 1.37
N ILE A 414 -7.84 13.24 1.12
CA ILE A 414 -9.17 12.76 0.76
C ILE A 414 -9.59 11.76 1.83
N SER A 415 -10.67 12.08 2.54
CA SER A 415 -11.18 11.27 3.64
C SER A 415 -12.61 10.83 3.36
N PRO A 416 -12.95 9.53 3.45
CA PRO A 416 -14.31 9.04 3.30
C PRO A 416 -15.28 9.70 4.29
N ASN A 417 -16.52 9.92 3.85
CA ASN A 417 -17.57 10.48 4.68
C ASN A 417 -18.03 9.43 5.72
N SER A 418 -18.20 9.85 6.98
CA SER A 418 -18.50 8.96 8.12
C SER A 418 -19.85 8.21 8.07
N THR A 419 -20.73 8.55 7.12
CA THR A 419 -22.09 8.00 6.99
C THR A 419 -22.27 7.10 5.77
N GLY A 420 -21.19 6.83 5.00
CA GLY A 420 -21.22 6.02 3.77
C GLY A 420 -20.68 4.60 3.93
N SER A 421 -20.87 3.77 2.90
CA SER A 421 -20.25 2.44 2.80
C SER A 421 -18.78 2.48 2.36
N THR A 422 -18.32 3.64 1.88
CA THR A 422 -16.92 3.88 1.50
C THR A 422 -16.07 4.00 2.74
N ALA A 423 -15.09 3.11 2.88
CA ALA A 423 -14.10 3.14 3.94
C ALA A 423 -12.72 3.59 3.44
N ILE A 424 -12.45 3.47 2.14
CA ILE A 424 -11.18 3.87 1.52
C ILE A 424 -11.46 4.52 0.17
N VAL A 425 -10.75 5.61 -0.14
CA VAL A 425 -10.67 6.17 -1.49
C VAL A 425 -9.30 5.82 -2.07
N ASP A 426 -9.31 4.92 -3.04
CA ASP A 426 -8.11 4.42 -3.70
C ASP A 426 -7.92 5.07 -5.08
N VAL A 427 -6.72 5.00 -5.63
CA VAL A 427 -6.40 5.44 -7.00
C VAL A 427 -5.94 4.21 -7.77
N VAL A 428 -6.61 3.90 -8.89
CA VAL A 428 -6.32 2.71 -9.70
C VAL A 428 -5.65 3.04 -11.03
N ASP A 429 -5.77 4.28 -11.49
CA ASP A 429 -5.02 4.80 -12.64
C ASP A 429 -4.76 6.29 -12.46
N ASP A 430 -3.57 6.74 -12.86
CA ASP A 430 -3.20 8.15 -12.91
C ASP A 430 -2.28 8.42 -14.09
N THR A 431 -2.79 9.20 -15.05
CA THR A 431 -2.04 9.66 -16.22
C THR A 431 -1.78 11.16 -16.19
N THR A 432 -2.13 11.83 -15.08
CA THR A 432 -1.92 13.26 -14.91
C THR A 432 -0.45 13.61 -14.94
N LEU A 433 -0.11 14.79 -15.46
CA LEU A 433 1.26 15.27 -15.52
C LEU A 433 1.33 16.74 -15.11
N ARG A 434 2.20 17.03 -14.13
CA ARG A 434 2.47 18.38 -13.66
C ARG A 434 3.60 19.05 -14.44
N GLY A 435 3.24 19.75 -15.51
CA GLY A 435 4.17 20.52 -16.35
C GLY A 435 5.44 19.73 -16.74
N THR A 436 6.62 20.32 -16.54
CA THR A 436 7.90 19.69 -16.89
C THR A 436 8.50 18.80 -15.79
N THR A 437 7.85 18.68 -14.63
CA THR A 437 8.34 17.80 -13.56
C THR A 437 8.01 16.34 -13.84
N GLY A 438 6.98 16.09 -14.65
CA GLY A 438 6.53 14.75 -15.03
C GLY A 438 5.90 13.95 -13.88
N LEU A 439 5.66 14.56 -12.72
CA LEU A 439 4.97 13.90 -11.61
C LEU A 439 3.46 13.90 -11.83
N SER A 440 2.82 12.79 -11.49
CA SER A 440 1.37 12.67 -11.44
C SER A 440 0.80 13.26 -10.15
N MET A 441 -0.53 13.43 -10.10
CA MET A 441 -1.23 13.93 -8.93
C MET A 441 -1.15 12.94 -7.77
N SER A 442 -1.27 11.64 -8.05
CA SER A 442 -1.13 10.55 -7.09
C SER A 442 0.27 10.50 -6.50
N ASP A 443 1.32 10.67 -7.31
CA ASP A 443 2.72 10.69 -6.84
C ASP A 443 3.01 11.94 -6.01
N MET A 444 2.52 13.09 -6.44
CA MET A 444 2.80 14.37 -5.79
C MET A 444 2.11 14.49 -4.43
N PHE A 445 0.87 14.03 -4.30
CA PHE A 445 0.07 14.19 -3.08
C PHE A 445 -0.14 12.91 -2.29
N GLY A 446 0.27 11.76 -2.83
CA GLY A 446 0.07 10.48 -2.17
C GLY A 446 -1.36 10.03 -2.13
N LEU A 447 -2.05 10.15 -3.26
CA LEU A 447 -3.44 9.73 -3.36
C LEU A 447 -3.49 8.21 -3.58
N GLY A 448 -4.47 7.57 -2.94
CA GLY A 448 -4.67 6.13 -2.98
C GLY A 448 -3.78 5.34 -2.03
N ILE A 449 -3.86 4.01 -2.12
CA ILE A 449 -3.09 3.09 -1.26
C ILE A 449 -1.69 2.89 -1.84
N GLU A 450 -1.58 2.83 -3.17
CA GLU A 450 -0.32 2.53 -3.84
C GLU A 450 0.72 3.64 -3.69
N GLY A 451 0.34 4.93 -3.81
CA GLY A 451 1.30 6.03 -3.68
C GLY A 451 2.17 5.94 -2.42
N PRO A 452 1.57 5.90 -1.21
CA PRO A 452 2.34 5.78 0.04
C PRO A 452 3.12 4.46 0.18
N ALA A 453 2.58 3.37 -0.35
CA ALA A 453 3.26 2.08 -0.44
C ALA A 453 4.52 2.17 -1.33
N GLU A 454 4.41 2.78 -2.51
CA GLU A 454 5.51 2.91 -3.49
C GLU A 454 6.64 3.83 -3.00
N ARG A 455 6.36 4.85 -2.17
CA ARG A 455 7.42 5.72 -1.63
C ARG A 455 8.47 4.98 -0.82
N GLY A 456 8.02 3.99 -0.05
CA GLY A 456 8.87 3.10 0.73
C GLY A 456 9.68 2.14 -0.13
N ARG A 457 9.22 1.91 -1.36
CA ARG A 457 9.87 1.02 -2.32
C ARG A 457 10.99 1.78 -3.01
N SER A 458 12.10 1.08 -3.25
CA SER A 458 13.29 1.64 -3.91
C SER A 458 14.00 2.75 -3.13
N ILE A 459 13.75 2.84 -1.81
CA ILE A 459 14.55 3.70 -0.94
C ILE A 459 15.96 3.12 -0.84
N SER A 460 16.97 3.94 -1.08
CA SER A 460 18.37 3.55 -1.02
C SER A 460 19.26 4.73 -0.66
N VAL A 461 20.42 4.47 -0.05
CA VAL A 461 21.43 5.52 0.13
C VAL A 461 21.90 5.98 -1.24
N LYS A 462 22.03 7.30 -1.44
CA LYS A 462 22.52 7.85 -2.71
C LYS A 462 23.86 7.23 -3.08
N ASN A 463 23.97 6.78 -4.33
CA ASN A 463 25.13 6.04 -4.82
C ASN A 463 26.45 6.80 -4.64
N ASP A 464 26.42 8.12 -4.72
CA ASP A 464 27.61 8.96 -4.54
C ASP A 464 28.12 9.01 -3.09
N ILE A 465 27.24 8.90 -2.10
CA ILE A 465 27.60 8.77 -0.68
C ILE A 465 27.96 7.31 -0.35
N ALA A 466 27.23 6.34 -0.92
CA ALA A 466 27.52 4.92 -0.80
C ALA A 466 28.95 4.57 -1.26
N LEU A 467 29.37 5.10 -2.41
CA LEU A 467 30.71 4.88 -2.97
C LEU A 467 31.78 5.76 -2.34
N ASN A 468 31.40 6.87 -1.71
CA ASN A 468 32.33 7.81 -1.08
C ASN A 468 31.77 8.38 0.23
N SER A 469 32.07 7.69 1.33
CA SER A 469 31.63 8.08 2.67
C SER A 469 32.17 9.44 3.12
N SER A 470 33.19 10.01 2.47
CA SER A 470 33.64 11.38 2.77
C SER A 470 32.59 12.43 2.42
N ARG A 471 31.62 12.10 1.55
CA ARG A 471 30.46 12.95 1.24
C ARG A 471 29.40 13.00 2.35
N LEU A 472 29.54 12.17 3.39
CA LEU A 472 28.70 12.25 4.57
C LEU A 472 28.92 13.58 5.30
N ALA A 473 27.83 14.29 5.52
CA ALA A 473 27.77 15.60 6.14
C ALA A 473 27.92 15.51 7.66
N THR A 474 29.17 15.54 8.13
CA THR A 474 29.50 15.39 9.56
C THR A 474 29.73 16.73 10.26
N SER A 475 30.12 17.76 9.52
CA SER A 475 30.31 19.13 10.04
C SER A 475 29.07 19.98 9.75
N ALA A 476 29.09 21.25 10.12
CA ALA A 476 28.05 22.23 9.79
C ALA A 476 28.72 23.57 9.45
N PHE A 477 28.07 24.39 8.65
CA PHE A 477 28.54 25.74 8.37
C PHE A 477 28.24 26.66 9.56
N ASP A 478 29.25 27.41 10.02
CA ASP A 478 29.10 28.47 11.02
C ASP A 478 28.42 29.68 10.37
N THR A 479 27.16 29.91 10.73
CA THR A 479 26.33 31.01 10.19
C THR A 479 26.87 32.40 10.49
N THR A 480 27.83 32.53 11.41
CA THR A 480 28.53 33.79 11.70
C THR A 480 29.73 34.04 10.78
N ALA A 481 30.19 33.03 10.03
CA ALA A 481 31.35 33.07 9.14
C ALA A 481 31.00 33.60 7.72
N THR A 482 30.35 34.77 7.66
CA THR A 482 29.82 35.35 6.41
C THR A 482 30.84 36.23 5.66
N ALA A 483 31.91 36.65 6.33
CA ALA A 483 33.00 37.39 5.69
C ALA A 483 33.93 36.45 4.92
N VAL A 484 34.40 36.87 3.75
CA VAL A 484 35.40 36.13 2.97
C VAL A 484 36.66 35.87 3.81
N GLY A 485 37.12 34.62 3.82
CA GLY A 485 38.29 34.16 4.58
C GLY A 485 38.01 33.75 6.04
N SER A 486 36.79 33.95 6.55
CA SER A 486 36.38 33.40 7.85
C SER A 486 36.25 31.87 7.77
N LEU A 487 36.42 31.18 8.90
CA LEU A 487 36.32 29.72 8.95
C LEU A 487 34.84 29.32 8.98
N GLY A 488 34.29 28.89 7.85
CA GLY A 488 32.88 28.51 7.73
C GLY A 488 32.62 27.05 8.08
N VAL A 489 33.38 26.11 7.49
CA VAL A 489 33.21 24.67 7.74
C VAL A 489 34.46 24.14 8.47
N PRO A 490 34.41 23.94 9.79
CA PRO A 490 35.54 23.38 10.53
C PRO A 490 35.74 21.90 10.18
N THR A 491 37.00 21.50 9.97
CA THR A 491 37.36 20.12 9.58
C THR A 491 37.09 19.08 10.67
N GLY A 492 37.12 19.49 11.94
CA GLY A 492 36.77 18.67 13.10
C GLY A 492 35.35 18.93 13.65
N GLY A 493 34.51 19.69 12.93
CA GLY A 493 33.15 19.95 13.35
C GLY A 493 32.29 18.68 13.37
N ASN A 494 31.38 18.59 14.33
CA ASN A 494 30.46 17.47 14.52
C ASN A 494 28.98 17.85 14.39
N GLY A 495 28.66 19.07 13.94
CA GLY A 495 27.27 19.58 13.86
C GLY A 495 26.34 18.66 13.06
N GLY A 496 26.74 18.25 11.85
CA GLY A 496 25.94 17.33 11.04
C GLY A 496 25.85 15.92 11.64
N ALA A 497 26.90 15.44 12.31
CA ALA A 497 26.84 14.16 13.01
C ALA A 497 25.87 14.20 14.21
N LEU A 498 25.81 15.32 14.93
CA LEU A 498 24.85 15.55 16.02
C LEU A 498 23.42 15.62 15.49
N ALA A 499 23.20 16.29 14.35
CA ALA A 499 21.89 16.32 13.69
C ALA A 499 21.41 14.91 13.30
N LEU A 500 22.28 14.10 12.68
CA LEU A 500 21.97 12.72 12.33
C LEU A 500 21.63 11.86 13.55
N GLN A 501 22.40 12.00 14.64
CA GLN A 501 22.10 11.32 15.90
C GLN A 501 20.76 11.78 16.49
N GLY A 502 20.47 13.08 16.43
CA GLY A 502 19.21 13.66 16.89
C GLY A 502 18.01 13.12 16.13
N ALA A 503 18.08 13.06 14.80
CA ALA A 503 17.01 12.54 13.95
C ALA A 503 16.66 11.08 14.27
N LEU A 504 17.66 10.24 14.55
CA LEU A 504 17.45 8.83 14.87
C LEU A 504 16.79 8.59 16.25
N ASN A 505 16.88 9.56 17.15
CA ASN A 505 16.19 9.55 18.44
C ASN A 505 14.84 10.29 18.40
N GLY A 506 14.46 10.81 17.24
CA GLY A 506 13.22 11.55 17.03
C GLY A 506 12.00 10.65 16.86
N SER A 507 10.88 11.31 16.63
CA SER A 507 9.61 10.65 16.33
C SER A 507 9.18 10.86 14.88
N VAL A 508 8.39 9.92 14.38
CA VAL A 508 7.79 9.92 13.05
C VAL A 508 6.26 9.96 13.16
N ASN A 509 5.60 10.63 12.22
CA ASN A 509 4.13 10.72 12.17
C ASN A 509 3.58 9.75 11.12
N MET A 510 3.28 8.52 11.53
CA MET A 510 2.74 7.51 10.62
C MET A 510 1.26 7.77 10.33
N ARG A 511 0.90 7.91 9.05
CA ARG A 511 -0.50 7.99 8.63
C ARG A 511 -1.13 6.59 8.66
N THR A 512 -2.40 6.47 9.02
CA THR A 512 -3.16 5.22 8.84
C THR A 512 -3.76 5.14 7.43
N ILE A 513 -4.03 3.92 6.93
CA ILE A 513 -4.64 3.72 5.59
C ILE A 513 -6.01 4.40 5.44
N GLN A 514 -6.72 4.62 6.56
CA GLN A 514 -8.01 5.31 6.60
C GLN A 514 -7.88 6.84 6.58
N GLY A 515 -6.65 7.36 6.63
CA GLY A 515 -6.32 8.76 6.38
C GLY A 515 -6.72 9.77 7.46
N ALA A 516 -7.42 9.36 8.52
CA ALA A 516 -7.95 10.25 9.56
C ALA A 516 -6.95 10.58 10.68
N ASP A 517 -6.06 9.64 11.03
CA ASP A 517 -5.21 9.75 12.22
C ASP A 517 -3.71 9.60 11.88
N TYR A 518 -2.89 10.38 12.59
CA TYR A 518 -1.44 10.23 12.62
C TYR A 518 -1.01 9.64 13.97
N LEU A 519 -0.17 8.62 13.92
CA LEU A 519 0.49 8.07 15.10
C LEU A 519 1.88 8.69 15.21
N ASN A 520 2.08 9.52 16.24
CA ASN A 520 3.38 10.07 16.58
C ASN A 520 4.14 9.05 17.44
N LEU A 521 5.12 8.38 16.85
CA LEU A 521 5.85 7.26 17.46
C LEU A 521 7.36 7.50 17.34
N SER A 522 8.16 7.02 18.30
CA SER A 522 9.61 6.95 18.08
C SER A 522 9.90 6.06 16.86
N ILE A 523 11.04 6.25 16.19
CA ILE A 523 11.42 5.42 15.03
C ILE A 523 11.40 3.92 15.38
N THR A 524 11.83 3.55 16.59
CA THR A 524 11.80 2.16 17.07
C THR A 524 10.39 1.64 17.32
N ASP A 525 9.51 2.48 17.90
CA ASP A 525 8.10 2.10 18.15
C ASP A 525 7.31 2.01 16.85
N ALA A 526 7.61 2.87 15.87
CA ALA A 526 7.03 2.82 14.54
C ALA A 526 7.32 1.48 13.84
N ALA A 527 8.58 1.02 13.88
CA ALA A 527 8.94 -0.30 13.38
C ALA A 527 8.21 -1.43 14.14
N ALA A 528 8.04 -1.29 15.46
CA ALA A 528 7.35 -2.27 16.30
C ALA A 528 5.85 -2.34 15.97
N GLN A 529 5.24 -1.19 15.66
CA GLN A 529 3.84 -1.09 15.25
C GLN A 529 3.57 -1.84 13.95
N VAL A 530 4.45 -1.74 12.94
CA VAL A 530 4.32 -2.49 11.67
C VAL A 530 4.36 -4.00 11.93
N ALA A 531 5.31 -4.46 12.76
CA ALA A 531 5.41 -5.87 13.13
C ALA A 531 4.20 -6.36 13.95
N SER A 532 3.71 -5.54 14.87
CA SER A 532 2.53 -5.83 15.70
C SER A 532 1.25 -5.94 14.85
N GLN A 533 1.08 -5.08 13.85
CA GLN A 533 -0.04 -5.14 12.91
C GLN A 533 -0.03 -6.45 12.12
N ALA A 534 1.13 -6.88 11.62
CA ALA A 534 1.26 -8.15 10.92
C ALA A 534 0.96 -9.35 11.84
N GLY A 535 1.53 -9.35 13.05
CA GLY A 535 1.35 -10.45 14.02
C GLY A 535 -0.10 -10.60 14.50
N SER A 536 -0.76 -9.50 14.87
CA SER A 536 -2.15 -9.52 15.34
C SER A 536 -3.14 -9.96 14.26
N ARG A 537 -2.89 -9.63 12.99
CA ARG A 537 -3.67 -10.14 11.85
C ARG A 537 -3.48 -11.63 11.66
N ALA A 538 -2.25 -12.11 11.68
CA ALA A 538 -1.96 -13.54 11.57
C ALA A 538 -2.68 -14.33 12.67
N GLU A 539 -2.58 -13.88 13.93
CA GLU A 539 -3.25 -14.49 15.09
C GLU A 539 -4.79 -14.48 14.94
N THR A 540 -5.36 -13.38 14.44
CA THR A 540 -6.81 -13.28 14.18
C THR A 540 -7.24 -14.28 13.11
N TYR A 541 -6.48 -14.45 12.03
CA TYR A 541 -6.81 -15.40 10.97
C TYR A 541 -6.62 -16.86 11.42
N GLU A 542 -5.60 -17.16 12.21
CA GLU A 542 -5.40 -18.48 12.82
C GLU A 542 -6.58 -18.85 13.71
N THR A 543 -6.98 -17.95 14.60
CA THR A 543 -8.16 -18.15 15.48
C THR A 543 -9.46 -18.36 14.68
N ARG A 544 -9.65 -17.60 13.57
CA ARG A 544 -10.82 -17.75 12.69
C ARG A 544 -10.81 -19.09 11.96
N ALA A 545 -9.65 -19.55 11.49
CA ALA A 545 -9.50 -20.84 10.83
C ALA A 545 -9.82 -21.98 11.80
N GLU A 546 -9.30 -21.94 13.03
CA GLU A 546 -9.61 -22.92 14.07
C GLU A 546 -11.12 -23.00 14.36
N ALA A 547 -11.78 -21.85 14.49
CA ALA A 547 -13.23 -21.79 14.69
C ALA A 547 -14.02 -22.37 13.50
N ALA A 548 -13.58 -22.12 12.26
CA ALA A 548 -14.20 -22.66 11.06
C ALA A 548 -14.05 -24.19 10.98
N PHE A 549 -12.87 -24.73 11.28
CA PHE A 549 -12.64 -26.18 11.33
C PHE A 549 -13.48 -26.85 12.41
N ALA A 550 -13.56 -26.26 13.60
CA ALA A 550 -14.41 -26.78 14.67
C ALA A 550 -15.89 -26.83 14.28
N LEU A 551 -16.39 -25.80 13.58
CA LEU A 551 -17.77 -25.76 13.08
C LEU A 551 -18.02 -26.83 11.99
N ARG A 552 -17.06 -27.00 11.08
CA ARG A 552 -17.10 -28.06 10.05
C ARG A 552 -17.19 -29.45 10.70
N ASP A 553 -16.35 -29.73 11.68
CA ASP A 553 -16.31 -31.04 12.35
C ASP A 553 -17.61 -31.34 13.11
N GLU A 554 -18.19 -30.33 13.77
CA GLU A 554 -19.49 -30.44 14.42
C GLU A 554 -20.61 -30.70 13.39
N ALA A 555 -20.62 -29.98 12.27
CA ALA A 555 -21.60 -30.19 11.19
C ALA A 555 -21.47 -31.58 10.57
N GLN A 556 -20.25 -32.07 10.35
CA GLN A 556 -19.97 -33.41 9.85
C GLN A 556 -20.43 -34.48 10.83
N THR A 557 -20.21 -34.28 12.13
CA THR A 557 -20.67 -35.19 13.19
C THR A 557 -22.19 -35.25 13.25
N ARG A 558 -22.88 -34.10 13.16
CA ARG A 558 -24.35 -34.04 13.08
C ARG A 558 -24.88 -34.74 11.84
N ARG A 559 -24.26 -34.52 10.68
CA ARG A 559 -24.67 -35.19 9.45
C ARG A 559 -24.49 -36.70 9.58
N ALA A 560 -23.34 -37.18 10.05
CA ALA A 560 -23.09 -38.59 10.29
C ALA A 560 -24.06 -39.22 11.31
N SER A 561 -24.59 -38.45 12.26
CA SER A 561 -25.61 -38.94 13.20
C SER A 561 -27.00 -39.12 12.57
N VAL A 562 -27.30 -38.39 11.49
CA VAL A 562 -28.57 -38.48 10.75
C VAL A 562 -28.48 -39.48 9.60
N GLU A 563 -27.36 -39.51 8.88
CA GLU A 563 -27.05 -40.46 7.79
C GLU A 563 -26.62 -41.83 8.32
N GLY A 564 -26.24 -41.91 9.60
CA GLY A 564 -25.81 -43.15 10.24
C GLY A 564 -26.94 -44.15 10.34
N VAL A 565 -26.80 -45.30 9.68
CA VAL A 565 -27.72 -46.43 9.81
C VAL A 565 -27.67 -46.96 11.23
N ASN A 566 -28.76 -46.79 11.98
CA ASN A 566 -28.90 -47.39 13.29
C ASN A 566 -29.17 -48.89 13.09
N LEU A 567 -28.13 -49.72 13.18
CA LEU A 567 -28.22 -51.17 12.97
C LEU A 567 -29.29 -51.84 13.85
N ASP A 568 -29.59 -51.28 15.03
CA ASP A 568 -30.66 -51.79 15.89
C ASP A 568 -32.05 -51.49 15.32
N GLU A 569 -32.25 -50.31 14.73
CA GLU A 569 -33.50 -49.92 14.07
C GLU A 569 -33.68 -50.66 12.73
N GLU A 570 -32.60 -50.83 11.96
CA GLU A 570 -32.56 -51.64 10.75
C GLU A 570 -32.83 -53.12 11.06
N MET A 571 -32.31 -53.64 12.18
CA MET A 571 -32.54 -55.01 12.65
C MET A 571 -33.96 -55.22 13.17
N VAL A 572 -34.54 -54.23 13.85
CA VAL A 572 -35.96 -54.23 14.24
C VAL A 572 -36.83 -54.21 12.98
N ASN A 573 -36.56 -53.34 12.02
CA ASN A 573 -37.27 -53.29 10.74
C ASN A 573 -37.14 -54.59 9.95
N MET A 574 -35.94 -55.18 9.90
CA MET A 574 -35.72 -56.50 9.30
C MET A 574 -36.50 -57.60 10.02
N THR A 575 -36.56 -57.57 11.35
CA THR A 575 -37.37 -58.52 12.13
C THR A 575 -38.85 -58.35 11.84
N ILE A 576 -39.32 -57.10 11.72
CA ILE A 576 -40.70 -56.78 11.34
C ILE A 576 -40.99 -57.27 9.92
N TYR A 577 -40.11 -57.03 8.94
CA TYR A 577 -40.28 -57.51 7.57
C TYR A 577 -40.28 -59.05 7.50
N GLN A 578 -39.40 -59.72 8.24
CA GLN A 578 -39.37 -61.18 8.34
C GLN A 578 -40.65 -61.75 8.96
N GLN A 579 -41.14 -61.15 10.05
CA GLN A 579 -42.41 -61.55 10.69
C GLN A 579 -43.62 -61.27 9.79
N SER A 580 -43.63 -60.15 9.10
CA SER A 580 -44.68 -59.76 8.14
C SER A 580 -44.73 -60.72 6.96
N TYR A 581 -43.57 -61.09 6.41
CA TYR A 581 -43.47 -62.05 5.32
C TYR A 581 -43.89 -63.46 5.76
N ALA A 582 -43.51 -63.88 6.97
CA ALA A 582 -43.96 -65.15 7.54
C ALA A 582 -45.48 -65.17 7.78
N ALA A 583 -46.06 -64.06 8.26
CA ALA A 583 -47.50 -63.90 8.45
C ALA A 583 -48.26 -63.90 7.11
N ALA A 584 -47.78 -63.16 6.11
CA ALA A 584 -48.32 -63.15 4.76
C ALA A 584 -48.26 -64.54 4.10
N SER A 585 -47.15 -65.26 4.27
CA SER A 585 -46.99 -66.64 3.78
C SER A 585 -48.00 -67.59 4.43
N ARG A 586 -48.26 -67.44 5.74
CA ARG A 586 -49.31 -68.21 6.44
C ARG A 586 -50.72 -67.85 5.98
N LEU A 587 -51.00 -66.59 5.69
CA LEU A 587 -52.29 -66.16 5.13
C LEU A 587 -52.49 -66.73 3.71
N ILE A 588 -51.44 -66.73 2.88
CA ILE A 588 -51.48 -67.36 1.56
C ILE A 588 -51.71 -68.87 1.69
N GLN A 589 -51.05 -69.53 2.64
CA GLN A 589 -51.24 -70.95 2.92
C GLN A 589 -52.69 -71.24 3.36
N ALA A 590 -53.22 -70.48 4.31
CA ALA A 590 -54.60 -70.63 4.76
C ALA A 590 -55.62 -70.31 3.65
N SER A 591 -55.34 -69.32 2.80
CA SER A 591 -56.18 -68.99 1.65
C SER A 591 -56.14 -70.10 0.60
N LYS A 592 -54.96 -70.70 0.36
CA LYS A 592 -54.80 -71.88 -0.48
C LYS A 592 -55.57 -73.08 0.08
N ASP A 593 -55.45 -73.34 1.38
CA ASP A 593 -56.16 -74.44 2.04
C ASP A 593 -57.68 -74.22 1.97
N MET A 594 -58.17 -72.99 2.14
CA MET A 594 -59.59 -72.66 1.94
C MET A 594 -60.03 -72.83 0.47
N PHE A 595 -59.19 -72.46 -0.50
CA PHE A 595 -59.45 -72.70 -1.91
C PHE A 595 -59.50 -74.19 -2.24
N ASP A 596 -58.57 -74.99 -1.68
CA ASP A 596 -58.50 -76.45 -1.87
C ASP A 596 -59.70 -77.15 -1.20
N VAL A 597 -60.20 -76.65 -0.06
CA VAL A 597 -61.45 -77.14 0.57
C VAL A 597 -62.66 -76.83 -0.32
N LEU A 598 -62.76 -75.61 -0.87
CA LEU A 598 -63.84 -75.24 -1.78
C LEU A 598 -63.82 -76.05 -3.09
N LEU A 599 -62.63 -76.33 -3.63
CA LEU A 599 -62.45 -77.15 -4.83
C LEU A 599 -62.77 -78.64 -4.61
N ASN A 600 -62.56 -79.16 -3.40
CA ASN A 600 -62.91 -80.54 -3.03
C ASN A 600 -64.38 -80.71 -2.57
N MET A 601 -65.19 -79.65 -2.56
CA MET A 601 -66.62 -79.69 -2.22
C MET A 601 -67.54 -79.88 -3.44
N THR A 602 -66.99 -80.02 -4.64
CA THR A 602 -67.67 -80.51 -5.85
C THR A 602 -67.16 -81.89 -6.22
#